data_AF-A0A251NUJ5-F1
#
_entry.id   AF-A0A251NUJ5-F1
#
_cell.length_a   1.000
_cell.length_b   1.000
_cell.length_c   1.000
_cell.angle_alpha   90.00
_cell.angle_beta   90.00
_cell.angle_gamma   90.00
#
_symmetry.space_group_name_H-M   'P 1'
#
loop_
_entity.id
_entity.type
_entity.pdbx_description
1 polymer ?
#
loop_
_entity_poly.entity_id
_entity_poly.type
_entity_poly.pdbx_seq_one_letter_code
_entity_poly.pdbx_strand_id
1 'polypeptide(L)'
;MKVGSELVYGGPRATALPSVLLRHSRAGPRCSYSSATPDHVSFIKEVAATQPPQHLSQLLTMLKTKGAKEGLIPLAIPLAKNSSGAVTALLRWPTAPSGMDMPVVEVRKHGVWLLAKNVDQLIHRILVEEDAKNSGESNDELFRASADVGEKLYKKGDFAKSQISKLDIYLLRKVGLFPDVLERKVKWHFEEGDHVSALVTGEFYTKKEHFPGFARPYVFNAEVLLKFVGNFSRLGVLLKQKMLLGELLNHHGGLWVAATRKLLI
;
A
#
# COMPACT_ATOMS: atom_id res chain seq x y z
N MET A 1 34.51 23.21 63.37
CA MET A 1 35.63 22.34 63.78
C MET A 1 35.70 21.15 62.82
N LYS A 2 36.89 20.89 62.26
CA LYS A 2 37.35 19.72 61.45
C LYS A 2 36.48 19.34 60.24
N VAL A 3 36.83 19.61 58.98
CA VAL A 3 38.06 19.32 58.20
C VAL A 3 38.52 17.86 58.33
N GLY A 4 38.39 17.14 57.21
CA GLY A 4 39.04 15.87 56.91
C GLY A 4 39.12 15.72 55.39
N SER A 5 40.24 16.16 54.83
CA SER A 5 40.69 15.99 53.44
C SER A 5 41.49 14.70 53.35
N GLU A 6 41.40 13.92 52.27
CA GLU A 6 42.60 13.49 51.52
C GLU A 6 42.27 12.86 50.14
N LEU A 7 43.09 13.24 49.16
CA LEU A 7 43.18 12.76 47.78
C LEU A 7 43.91 11.40 47.68
N VAL A 8 43.89 10.76 46.50
CA VAL A 8 45.09 10.56 45.62
C VAL A 8 44.79 9.57 44.48
N TYR A 9 44.93 10.10 43.26
CA TYR A 9 45.44 9.55 41.98
C TYR A 9 45.36 8.06 41.61
N GLY A 10 45.07 7.82 40.30
CA GLY A 10 45.94 6.95 39.52
C GLY A 10 45.32 6.16 38.35
N GLY A 11 45.45 6.69 37.12
CA GLY A 11 45.90 5.94 35.93
C GLY A 11 44.92 5.03 35.16
N PRO A 12 44.83 5.16 33.81
CA PRO A 12 44.12 4.21 32.95
C PRO A 12 45.09 3.14 32.42
N ARG A 13 44.72 1.85 32.50
CA ARG A 13 45.37 0.81 31.69
C ARG A 13 44.42 -0.34 31.37
N ALA A 14 44.31 -0.60 30.07
CA ALA A 14 43.44 -1.56 29.42
C ALA A 14 44.08 -2.96 29.31
N THR A 15 43.30 -4.03 29.46
CA THR A 15 43.35 -5.36 28.80
C THR A 15 42.24 -6.21 29.45
N ALA A 16 41.46 -7.10 28.84
CA ALA A 16 41.35 -7.67 27.51
C ALA A 16 39.88 -8.19 27.36
N LEU A 17 39.40 -8.32 26.13
CA LEU A 17 38.09 -8.91 25.79
C LEU A 17 37.99 -10.40 26.18
N PRO A 18 36.76 -10.94 26.30
CA PRO A 18 36.32 -11.75 25.18
C PRO A 18 34.97 -11.32 24.60
N SER A 19 34.96 -11.37 23.28
CA SER A 19 33.81 -11.38 22.38
C SER A 19 32.73 -12.37 22.81
N VAL A 20 31.45 -12.01 22.60
CA VAL A 20 30.54 -12.70 21.67
C VAL A 20 29.12 -12.07 21.75
N LEU A 21 28.79 -11.36 20.68
CA LEU A 21 27.49 -11.33 19.97
C LEU A 21 26.20 -10.76 20.60
N LEU A 22 25.55 -9.95 19.75
CA LEU A 22 24.11 -9.60 19.64
C LEU A 22 23.61 -8.43 20.51
N ARG A 23 23.47 -7.23 19.91
CA ARG A 23 22.23 -6.71 19.28
C ARG A 23 21.02 -6.72 20.23
N HIS A 24 20.54 -5.54 20.65
CA HIS A 24 19.34 -4.91 20.07
C HIS A 24 18.92 -3.62 20.80
N SER A 25 18.85 -2.54 20.02
CA SER A 25 17.79 -1.52 19.96
C SER A 25 16.82 -1.33 21.14
N ARG A 26 16.75 -0.09 21.66
CA ARG A 26 15.53 0.53 22.22
C ARG A 26 15.33 1.89 21.53
N ALA A 27 14.26 2.17 20.81
CA ALA A 27 12.81 2.15 21.12
C ALA A 27 12.32 3.59 21.36
N GLY A 28 11.79 4.21 20.29
CA GLY A 28 10.83 5.31 20.36
C GLY A 28 9.40 4.77 20.53
N PRO A 29 8.40 5.64 20.76
CA PRO A 29 7.42 5.53 21.83
C PRO A 29 6.46 4.37 21.63
N ARG A 30 6.43 3.48 22.61
CA ARG A 30 5.52 2.34 22.70
C ARG A 30 4.27 2.82 23.40
N CYS A 31 3.13 2.84 22.69
CA CYS A 31 1.82 2.99 23.31
C CYS A 31 1.69 1.91 24.38
N SER A 32 1.88 2.32 25.62
CA SER A 32 1.77 1.45 26.77
C SER A 32 0.29 1.34 27.07
N TYR A 33 -0.36 0.30 26.57
CA TYR A 33 -1.59 -0.18 27.18
C TYR A 33 -1.23 -0.53 28.62
N SER A 34 -1.63 0.35 29.54
CA SER A 34 -1.35 0.19 30.95
C SER A 34 -1.88 -1.16 31.39
N SER A 35 -1.01 -1.90 32.06
CA SER A 35 -1.31 -3.13 32.77
C SER A 35 -2.42 -2.88 33.79
N ALA A 36 -3.66 -3.12 33.40
CA ALA A 36 -4.74 -3.39 34.32
C ALA A 36 -5.52 -4.58 33.77
N THR A 37 -5.53 -5.67 34.53
CA THR A 37 -6.35 -6.87 34.31
C THR A 37 -7.89 -6.72 34.46
N PRO A 38 -8.53 -5.58 34.85
CA PRO A 38 -9.98 -5.55 35.06
C PRO A 38 -10.85 -5.32 33.79
N ASP A 39 -10.31 -4.86 32.66
CA ASP A 39 -11.16 -4.34 31.54
C ASP A 39 -11.94 -5.40 30.74
N HIS A 40 -11.44 -6.62 30.62
CA HIS A 40 -12.15 -7.65 29.84
C HIS A 40 -13.37 -8.21 30.58
N VAL A 41 -13.32 -8.21 31.91
CA VAL A 41 -14.40 -8.74 32.76
C VAL A 41 -15.58 -7.77 32.79
N SER A 42 -15.32 -6.47 32.90
CA SER A 42 -16.34 -5.42 32.80
C SER A 42 -16.95 -5.39 31.40
N PHE A 43 -16.15 -5.43 30.34
CA PHE A 43 -16.66 -5.47 28.96
C PHE A 43 -17.62 -6.65 28.70
N ILE A 44 -17.30 -7.85 29.18
CA ILE A 44 -18.15 -9.03 28.99
C ILE A 44 -19.47 -8.89 29.76
N LYS A 45 -19.42 -8.33 30.97
CA LYS A 45 -20.62 -8.09 31.79
C LYS A 45 -21.51 -6.98 31.23
N GLU A 46 -20.91 -5.88 30.79
CA GLU A 46 -21.62 -4.63 30.49
C GLU A 46 -21.98 -4.49 29.01
N VAL A 47 -21.10 -4.92 28.11
CA VAL A 47 -21.30 -4.80 26.66
C VAL A 47 -21.83 -6.11 26.07
N ALA A 48 -21.30 -7.25 26.51
CA ALA A 48 -21.74 -8.56 26.02
C ALA A 48 -22.84 -9.19 26.87
N ALA A 49 -23.29 -8.53 27.95
CA ALA A 49 -24.38 -8.95 28.83
C ALA A 49 -24.32 -10.42 29.30
N THR A 50 -23.12 -10.95 29.54
CA THR A 50 -22.89 -12.36 29.91
C THR A 50 -21.98 -12.49 31.13
N GLN A 51 -22.01 -13.65 31.79
CA GLN A 51 -21.12 -13.89 32.93
C GLN A 51 -19.69 -14.19 32.46
N PRO A 52 -18.67 -13.48 32.98
CA PRO A 52 -17.30 -13.70 32.58
C PRO A 52 -16.76 -15.03 33.15
N PRO A 53 -15.95 -15.78 32.39
CA PRO A 53 -15.39 -17.06 32.83
C PRO A 53 -14.51 -16.97 34.08
N GLN A 54 -14.62 -17.96 34.98
CA GLN A 54 -13.97 -17.99 36.30
C GLN A 54 -12.44 -17.87 36.29
N HIS A 55 -11.77 -18.27 35.19
CA HIS A 55 -10.30 -18.26 35.09
C HIS A 55 -9.75 -17.31 34.01
N LEU A 56 -10.57 -16.36 33.54
CA LEU A 56 -10.20 -15.42 32.47
C LEU A 56 -8.93 -14.62 32.80
N SER A 57 -8.78 -14.19 34.05
CA SER A 57 -7.61 -13.41 34.50
C SER A 57 -6.30 -14.22 34.46
N GLN A 58 -6.35 -15.50 34.84
CA GLN A 58 -5.22 -16.43 34.80
C GLN A 58 -4.82 -16.73 33.35
N LEU A 59 -5.81 -16.95 32.47
CA LEU A 59 -5.60 -17.16 31.03
C LEU A 59 -4.92 -15.95 30.37
N LEU A 60 -5.39 -14.73 30.63
CA LEU A 60 -4.78 -13.51 30.09
C LEU A 60 -3.32 -13.35 30.53
N THR A 61 -3.01 -13.77 31.76
CA THR A 61 -1.66 -13.74 32.30
C THR A 61 -0.77 -14.80 31.64
N MET A 62 -1.27 -16.01 31.42
CA MET A 62 -0.59 -17.07 30.66
C MET A 62 -0.37 -16.70 29.19
N LEU A 63 -1.30 -15.97 28.58
CA LEU A 63 -1.19 -15.49 27.22
C LEU A 63 -0.16 -14.36 27.11
N LYS A 64 -0.09 -13.45 28.08
CA LYS A 64 0.97 -12.44 28.17
C LYS A 64 2.37 -13.06 28.28
N THR A 65 2.54 -14.12 29.07
CA THR A 65 3.83 -14.82 29.21
C THR A 65 4.20 -15.64 27.98
N LYS A 66 3.22 -16.11 27.21
CA LYS A 66 3.42 -16.79 25.91
C LYS A 66 3.54 -15.84 24.71
N GLY A 67 3.52 -14.51 24.91
CA GLY A 67 3.64 -13.53 23.83
C GLY A 67 2.37 -13.40 22.97
N ALA A 68 1.19 -13.51 23.55
CA ALA A 68 -0.07 -13.22 22.86
C ALA A 68 -0.08 -11.75 22.38
N LYS A 69 -0.46 -11.62 21.11
CA LYS A 69 0.08 -10.64 20.16
C LYS A 69 -0.39 -9.21 20.43
N GLU A 70 0.57 -8.32 20.73
CA GLU A 70 0.47 -6.90 20.40
C GLU A 70 0.36 -6.76 18.87
N GLY A 71 -0.55 -5.92 18.36
CA GLY A 71 -0.49 -5.42 16.98
C GLY A 71 -1.48 -5.98 15.97
N LEU A 72 -2.68 -6.42 16.39
CA LEU A 72 -3.79 -6.50 15.44
C LEU A 72 -4.49 -5.14 15.41
N ILE A 73 -4.64 -4.57 14.21
CA ILE A 73 -5.66 -3.54 13.97
C ILE A 73 -6.96 -4.17 14.44
N PRO A 74 -7.65 -3.65 15.46
CA PRO A 74 -8.79 -4.34 16.11
C PRO A 74 -9.94 -4.69 15.14
N LEU A 75 -9.92 -4.06 13.96
CA LEU A 75 -10.89 -4.19 12.90
C LEU A 75 -10.43 -5.14 11.79
N ALA A 76 -9.17 -5.54 11.73
CA ALA A 76 -8.65 -6.46 10.72
C ALA A 76 -8.63 -7.90 11.25
N ILE A 77 -9.41 -8.77 10.61
CA ILE A 77 -9.49 -10.20 10.87
C ILE A 77 -8.45 -10.89 9.96
N PRO A 78 -7.31 -11.36 10.49
CA PRO A 78 -6.23 -11.90 9.67
C PRO A 78 -6.63 -13.20 8.98
N LEU A 79 -6.30 -13.35 7.69
CA LEU A 79 -6.52 -14.55 6.89
C LEU A 79 -5.21 -15.27 6.59
N ALA A 80 -4.24 -14.55 6.02
CA ALA A 80 -2.95 -15.10 5.60
C ALA A 80 -1.83 -14.08 5.77
N LYS A 81 -0.60 -14.55 5.95
CA LYS A 81 0.59 -13.70 6.06
C LYS A 81 1.56 -14.02 4.95
N ASN A 82 2.06 -13.01 4.26
CA ASN A 82 3.06 -13.18 3.21
C ASN A 82 4.49 -13.16 3.78
N SER A 83 5.47 -13.50 2.93
CA SER A 83 6.90 -13.54 3.30
C SER A 83 7.46 -12.18 3.73
N SER A 84 6.92 -11.07 3.21
CA SER A 84 7.29 -9.69 3.60
C SER A 84 6.77 -9.29 4.99
N GLY A 85 5.90 -10.12 5.58
CA GLY A 85 5.29 -9.88 6.87
C GLY A 85 3.98 -9.11 6.83
N ALA A 86 3.51 -8.72 5.65
CA ALA A 86 2.17 -8.15 5.47
C ALA A 86 1.10 -9.24 5.61
N VAL A 87 -0.07 -8.84 6.08
CA VAL A 87 -1.16 -9.75 6.44
C VAL A 87 -2.38 -9.42 5.58
N THR A 88 -2.82 -10.36 4.76
CA THR A 88 -4.13 -10.31 4.13
C THR A 88 -5.19 -10.54 5.19
N ALA A 89 -6.17 -9.65 5.27
CA ALA A 89 -7.19 -9.65 6.31
C ALA A 89 -8.55 -9.19 5.76
N LEU A 90 -9.63 -9.57 6.44
CA LEU A 90 -10.93 -8.94 6.26
C LEU A 90 -11.03 -7.70 7.17
N LEU A 91 -11.53 -6.59 6.65
CA LEU A 91 -11.71 -5.38 7.44
C LEU A 91 -13.16 -5.25 7.91
N ARG A 92 -13.37 -5.42 9.22
CA ARG A 92 -14.64 -5.11 9.88
C ARG A 92 -14.79 -3.61 10.01
N TRP A 93 -15.72 -3.01 9.26
CA TRP A 93 -16.11 -1.62 9.47
C TRP A 93 -16.89 -1.46 10.78
N PRO A 94 -16.53 -0.49 11.65
CA PRO A 94 -17.30 -0.20 12.86
C PRO A 94 -18.73 0.25 12.56
N THR A 95 -18.89 1.00 11.46
CA THR A 95 -20.17 1.62 11.04
C THR A 95 -20.41 1.35 9.56
N ALA A 96 -20.42 0.07 9.17
CA ALA A 96 -20.67 -0.34 7.80
C ALA A 96 -22.06 0.18 7.33
N PRO A 97 -22.15 0.91 6.21
CA PRO A 97 -23.44 1.19 5.60
C PRO A 97 -24.17 -0.11 5.26
N SER A 98 -25.52 -0.10 5.32
CA SER A 98 -26.32 -1.27 4.93
C SER A 98 -26.03 -1.68 3.48
N GLY A 99 -25.74 -2.96 3.26
CA GLY A 99 -25.43 -3.50 1.93
C GLY A 99 -23.97 -3.37 1.51
N MET A 100 -23.07 -2.93 2.40
CA MET A 100 -21.62 -2.97 2.14
C MET A 100 -21.01 -4.28 2.64
N ASP A 101 -20.42 -5.05 1.72
CA ASP A 101 -19.65 -6.25 2.06
C ASP A 101 -18.38 -5.94 2.85
N MET A 102 -17.84 -6.96 3.50
CA MET A 102 -16.57 -6.87 4.23
C MET A 102 -15.39 -6.88 3.25
N PRO A 103 -14.62 -5.79 3.13
CA PRO A 103 -13.54 -5.73 2.16
C PRO A 103 -12.33 -6.54 2.58
N VAL A 104 -11.60 -7.02 1.58
CA VAL A 104 -10.31 -7.68 1.77
C VAL A 104 -9.21 -6.63 1.67
N VAL A 105 -8.33 -6.62 2.65
CA VAL A 105 -7.26 -5.64 2.78
C VAL A 105 -5.92 -6.32 3.02
N GLU A 106 -4.84 -5.62 2.67
CA GLU A 106 -3.49 -5.94 3.08
C GLU A 106 -3.06 -5.01 4.22
N VAL A 107 -2.80 -5.58 5.37
CA VAL A 107 -2.25 -4.89 6.54
C VAL A 107 -0.74 -4.94 6.46
N ARG A 108 -0.12 -3.78 6.27
CA ARG A 108 1.34 -3.60 6.26
C ARG A 108 1.80 -3.02 7.59
N LYS A 109 3.12 -2.92 7.77
CA LYS A 109 3.73 -2.24 8.93
C LYS A 109 3.18 -0.80 9.12
N HIS A 110 2.83 -0.13 8.01
CA HIS A 110 2.43 1.28 8.01
C HIS A 110 1.11 1.54 7.28
N GLY A 111 0.05 0.81 7.63
CA GLY A 111 -1.31 1.11 7.20
C GLY A 111 -2.03 -0.08 6.56
N VAL A 112 -3.17 0.22 5.95
CA VAL A 112 -4.10 -0.76 5.38
C VAL A 112 -4.36 -0.41 3.93
N TRP A 113 -4.15 -1.38 3.04
CA TRP A 113 -4.37 -1.25 1.61
C TRP A 113 -5.59 -2.05 1.19
N LEU A 114 -6.54 -1.42 0.52
CA LEU A 114 -7.70 -2.11 -0.03
C LEU A 114 -7.27 -2.99 -1.21
N LEU A 115 -7.54 -4.29 -1.11
CA LEU A 115 -7.29 -5.25 -2.19
C LEU A 115 -8.55 -5.47 -3.04
N ALA A 116 -9.70 -5.65 -2.39
CA ALA A 116 -11.00 -5.86 -3.04
C ALA A 116 -12.15 -5.46 -2.13
N LYS A 117 -13.31 -5.12 -2.71
CA LYS A 117 -14.51 -4.73 -1.93
C LYS A 117 -15.15 -5.90 -1.21
N ASN A 118 -14.98 -7.10 -1.75
CA ASN A 118 -15.48 -8.34 -1.18
C ASN A 118 -14.57 -9.51 -1.56
N VAL A 119 -14.86 -10.68 -0.98
CA VAL A 119 -14.07 -11.91 -1.18
C VAL A 119 -14.22 -12.42 -2.61
N ASP A 120 -15.44 -12.46 -3.13
CA ASP A 120 -15.74 -12.93 -4.50
C ASP A 120 -14.95 -12.16 -5.56
N GLN A 121 -14.89 -10.83 -5.43
CA GLN A 121 -14.13 -9.97 -6.32
C GLN A 121 -12.62 -10.27 -6.24
N LEU A 122 -12.08 -10.59 -5.06
CA LEU A 122 -10.68 -10.98 -4.92
C LEU A 122 -10.41 -12.37 -5.53
N ILE A 123 -11.29 -13.35 -5.30
CA ILE A 123 -11.17 -14.69 -5.89
C ILE A 123 -11.18 -14.59 -7.41
N HIS A 124 -12.17 -13.89 -7.98
CA HIS A 124 -12.29 -13.70 -9.42
C HIS A 124 -11.03 -13.02 -9.99
N ARG A 125 -10.50 -11.99 -9.31
CA ARG A 125 -9.24 -11.36 -9.72
C ARG A 125 -8.08 -12.35 -9.74
N ILE A 126 -7.89 -13.14 -8.69
CA ILE A 126 -6.80 -14.12 -8.59
C ILE A 126 -6.90 -15.14 -9.73
N LEU A 127 -8.11 -15.66 -10.00
CA LEU A 127 -8.32 -16.64 -11.07
C LEU A 127 -8.01 -16.07 -12.46
N VAL A 128 -8.41 -14.83 -12.73
CA VAL A 128 -8.12 -14.16 -14.02
C VAL A 128 -6.63 -13.86 -14.16
N GLU A 129 -5.99 -13.35 -13.11
CA GLU A 129 -4.55 -13.08 -13.09
C GLU A 129 -3.76 -14.37 -13.31
N GLU A 130 -4.23 -15.50 -12.78
CA GLU A 130 -3.59 -16.79 -12.95
C GLU A 130 -3.78 -17.36 -14.36
N ASP A 131 -4.99 -17.27 -14.91
CA ASP A 131 -5.29 -17.68 -16.29
C ASP A 131 -4.45 -16.89 -17.31
N ALA A 132 -4.23 -15.60 -17.07
CA ALA A 132 -3.45 -14.74 -17.95
C ALA A 132 -1.94 -15.08 -17.97
N LYS A 133 -1.39 -15.73 -16.93
CA LYS A 133 0.05 -16.03 -16.84
C LYS A 133 0.50 -17.20 -17.71
N ASN A 134 -0.42 -18.08 -18.17
CA ASN A 134 -0.13 -19.21 -19.07
C ASN A 134 1.07 -20.11 -18.67
N SER A 135 1.42 -20.23 -17.38
CA SER A 135 2.46 -21.14 -16.90
C SER A 135 1.91 -22.56 -16.76
N GLY A 136 2.28 -23.45 -17.68
CA GLY A 136 1.62 -24.75 -17.93
C GLY A 136 1.55 -25.80 -16.81
N GLU A 137 2.09 -25.56 -15.60
CA GLU A 137 2.14 -26.61 -14.55
C GLU A 137 1.61 -26.18 -13.17
N SER A 138 1.57 -24.87 -12.84
CA SER A 138 1.07 -24.39 -11.53
C SER A 138 -0.40 -23.97 -11.54
N ASN A 139 -1.03 -23.89 -12.71
CA ASN A 139 -2.32 -23.21 -12.85
C ASN A 139 -3.48 -24.03 -12.27
N ASP A 140 -3.47 -25.36 -12.39
CA ASP A 140 -4.64 -26.18 -12.03
C ASP A 140 -4.91 -26.27 -10.53
N GLU A 141 -3.89 -26.13 -9.68
CA GLU A 141 -4.07 -26.24 -8.22
C GLU A 141 -4.93 -25.10 -7.66
N LEU A 142 -4.75 -23.87 -8.16
CA LEU A 142 -5.55 -22.72 -7.72
C LEU A 142 -7.01 -22.84 -8.17
N PHE A 143 -7.25 -23.29 -9.40
CA PHE A 143 -8.61 -23.56 -9.88
C PHE A 143 -9.27 -24.68 -9.07
N ARG A 144 -8.55 -25.76 -8.76
CA ARG A 144 -9.06 -26.85 -7.89
C ARG A 144 -9.33 -26.36 -6.46
N ALA A 145 -8.46 -25.53 -5.90
CA ALA A 145 -8.61 -24.97 -4.56
C ALA A 145 -9.82 -24.02 -4.45
N SER A 146 -10.19 -23.36 -5.56
CA SER A 146 -11.36 -22.49 -5.60
C SER A 146 -12.70 -23.24 -5.64
N ALA A 147 -12.67 -24.55 -5.93
CA ALA A 147 -13.82 -25.44 -5.95
C ALA A 147 -15.03 -24.84 -6.71
N ASP A 148 -16.24 -25.14 -6.25
CA ASP A 148 -17.50 -24.70 -6.88
C ASP A 148 -17.64 -23.17 -6.96
N VAL A 149 -17.06 -22.46 -5.99
CA VAL A 149 -17.10 -20.98 -5.95
C VAL A 149 -16.31 -20.39 -7.11
N GLY A 150 -15.14 -20.96 -7.40
CA GLY A 150 -14.31 -20.53 -8.52
C GLY A 150 -15.01 -20.73 -9.85
N GLU A 151 -15.58 -21.90 -10.09
CA GLU A 151 -16.30 -22.20 -11.34
C GLU A 151 -17.50 -21.28 -11.58
N LYS A 152 -18.18 -20.88 -10.50
CA LYS A 152 -19.30 -19.93 -10.56
C LYS A 152 -18.82 -18.52 -10.93
N LEU A 153 -17.68 -18.09 -10.39
CA LEU A 153 -17.16 -16.73 -10.57
C LEU A 153 -16.41 -16.54 -11.88
N TYR A 154 -15.64 -17.54 -12.32
CA TYR A 154 -14.78 -17.45 -13.50
C TYR A 154 -14.49 -18.82 -14.12
N LYS A 155 -14.68 -18.96 -15.43
CA LYS A 155 -14.29 -20.17 -16.15
C LYS A 155 -12.92 -19.99 -16.81
N LYS A 156 -12.05 -20.98 -16.62
CA LYS A 156 -10.69 -21.00 -17.20
C LYS A 156 -10.75 -20.77 -18.72
N GLY A 157 -9.90 -19.88 -19.22
CA GLY A 157 -9.85 -19.45 -20.62
C GLY A 157 -10.83 -18.33 -21.00
N ASP A 158 -11.69 -17.84 -20.11
CA ASP A 158 -12.63 -16.76 -20.43
C ASP A 158 -11.93 -15.42 -20.71
N PHE A 159 -10.76 -15.17 -20.13
CA PHE A 159 -9.92 -14.03 -20.47
C PHE A 159 -9.53 -14.05 -21.95
N ALA A 160 -8.96 -15.16 -22.43
CA ALA A 160 -8.58 -15.33 -23.84
C ALA A 160 -9.79 -15.24 -24.78
N LYS A 161 -10.93 -15.84 -24.42
CA LYS A 161 -12.18 -15.76 -25.21
C LYS A 161 -12.72 -14.34 -25.32
N SER A 162 -12.48 -13.49 -24.32
CA SER A 162 -13.02 -12.12 -24.29
C SER A 162 -12.42 -11.16 -25.32
N GLN A 163 -11.29 -11.52 -25.95
CA GLN A 163 -10.54 -10.68 -26.89
C GLN A 163 -10.09 -9.33 -26.31
N ILE A 164 -10.07 -9.18 -24.97
CA ILE A 164 -9.56 -7.98 -24.31
C ILE A 164 -8.04 -8.09 -24.24
N SER A 165 -7.33 -7.13 -24.84
CA SER A 165 -5.87 -7.17 -24.99
C SER A 165 -5.10 -6.95 -23.68
N LYS A 166 -5.63 -6.13 -22.76
CA LYS A 166 -4.97 -5.81 -21.48
C LYS A 166 -5.77 -6.39 -20.31
N LEU A 167 -5.09 -7.13 -19.43
CA LEU A 167 -5.64 -7.72 -18.21
C LEU A 167 -6.40 -6.70 -17.35
N ASP A 168 -5.81 -5.53 -17.15
CA ASP A 168 -6.41 -4.47 -16.32
C ASP A 168 -7.74 -3.96 -16.89
N ILE A 169 -7.90 -3.94 -18.21
CA ILE A 169 -9.17 -3.57 -18.85
C ILE A 169 -10.21 -4.65 -18.61
N TYR A 170 -9.81 -5.92 -18.64
CA TYR A 170 -10.70 -7.03 -18.31
C TYR A 170 -11.17 -6.94 -16.86
N LEU A 171 -10.23 -6.77 -15.91
CA LEU A 171 -10.55 -6.65 -14.49
C LEU A 171 -11.57 -5.54 -14.22
N LEU A 172 -11.34 -4.34 -14.77
CA LEU A 172 -12.25 -3.20 -14.58
C LEU A 172 -13.64 -3.40 -15.22
N ARG A 173 -13.73 -4.17 -16.31
CA ARG A 173 -15.00 -4.39 -17.04
C ARG A 173 -15.80 -5.58 -16.54
N LYS A 174 -15.14 -6.67 -16.15
CA LYS A 174 -15.75 -7.97 -15.85
C LYS A 174 -15.75 -8.33 -14.37
N VAL A 175 -14.79 -7.82 -13.60
CA VAL A 175 -14.62 -8.19 -12.20
C VAL A 175 -15.06 -7.07 -11.27
N GLY A 176 -14.49 -5.87 -11.43
CA GLY A 176 -14.86 -4.70 -10.64
C GLY A 176 -13.73 -3.69 -10.52
N LEU A 177 -13.95 -2.67 -9.69
CA LEU A 177 -12.98 -1.61 -9.46
C LEU A 177 -11.94 -2.04 -8.43
N PHE A 178 -10.67 -1.82 -8.77
CA PHE A 178 -9.52 -2.06 -7.89
C PHE A 178 -8.66 -0.81 -7.80
N PRO A 179 -8.24 -0.40 -6.60
CA PRO A 179 -7.39 0.76 -6.37
C PRO A 179 -6.12 0.75 -7.24
N ASP A 180 -5.37 -0.35 -7.18
CA ASP A 180 -4.08 -0.48 -7.86
C ASP A 180 -4.21 -0.54 -9.40
N VAL A 181 -5.29 -1.15 -9.91
CA VAL A 181 -5.57 -1.22 -11.35
C VAL A 181 -5.92 0.16 -11.92
N LEU A 182 -6.71 0.95 -11.20
CA LEU A 182 -6.99 2.34 -11.59
C LEU A 182 -5.74 3.21 -11.55
N GLU A 183 -4.92 3.07 -10.50
CA GLU A 183 -3.63 3.78 -10.40
C GLU A 183 -2.69 3.41 -11.55
N ARG A 184 -2.63 2.13 -11.95
CA ARG A 184 -1.83 1.67 -13.10
C ARG A 184 -2.35 2.24 -14.42
N LYS A 185 -3.67 2.26 -14.60
CA LYS A 185 -4.30 2.86 -15.78
C LYS A 185 -3.99 4.35 -15.92
N VAL A 186 -4.02 5.11 -14.82
CA VAL A 186 -3.63 6.53 -14.83
C VAL A 186 -2.16 6.69 -15.26
N LYS A 187 -1.26 5.84 -14.72
CA LYS A 187 0.16 5.88 -15.10
C LYS A 187 0.36 5.61 -16.60
N TRP A 188 -0.33 4.63 -17.16
CA TRP A 188 -0.27 4.36 -18.60
C TRP A 188 -0.73 5.53 -19.45
N HIS A 189 -1.84 6.18 -19.10
CA HIS A 189 -2.28 7.37 -19.83
C HIS A 189 -1.24 8.49 -19.78
N PHE A 190 -0.53 8.66 -18.66
CA PHE A 190 0.61 9.59 -18.60
C PHE A 190 1.78 9.17 -19.50
N GLU A 191 2.12 7.89 -19.54
CA GLU A 191 3.22 7.35 -20.35
C GLU A 191 2.91 7.44 -21.86
N GLU A 192 1.64 7.26 -22.24
CA GLU A 192 1.15 7.41 -23.62
C GLU A 192 0.96 8.89 -24.03
N GLY A 193 1.16 9.84 -23.10
CA GLY A 193 0.99 11.28 -23.34
C GLY A 193 -0.47 11.76 -23.33
N ASP A 194 -1.42 10.88 -23.06
CA ASP A 194 -2.85 11.20 -22.92
C ASP A 194 -3.14 11.73 -21.51
N HIS A 195 -2.76 12.98 -21.28
CA HIS A 195 -2.96 13.63 -19.99
C HIS A 195 -4.44 13.85 -19.64
N VAL A 196 -5.33 14.01 -20.63
CA VAL A 196 -6.76 14.21 -20.39
C VAL A 196 -7.36 12.93 -19.80
N SER A 197 -7.12 11.78 -20.43
CA SER A 197 -7.61 10.50 -19.90
C SER A 197 -6.99 10.16 -18.54
N ALA A 198 -5.74 10.55 -18.29
CA ALA A 198 -5.10 10.39 -16.99
C ALA A 198 -5.85 11.18 -15.89
N LEU A 199 -6.16 12.45 -16.16
CA LEU A 199 -6.89 13.32 -15.22
C LEU A 199 -8.33 12.84 -15.00
N VAL A 200 -9.05 12.50 -16.07
CA VAL A 200 -10.43 11.98 -15.99
C VAL A 200 -10.46 10.68 -15.19
N THR A 201 -9.49 9.77 -15.41
CA THR A 201 -9.41 8.53 -14.64
C THR A 201 -9.05 8.79 -13.17
N GLY A 202 -8.16 9.76 -12.90
CA GLY A 202 -7.82 10.19 -11.55
C GLY A 202 -9.03 10.76 -10.79
N GLU A 203 -9.82 11.63 -11.42
CA GLU A 203 -11.06 12.17 -10.86
C GLU A 203 -12.09 11.06 -10.64
N PHE A 204 -12.29 10.19 -11.64
CA PHE A 204 -13.17 9.02 -11.52
C PHE A 204 -12.81 8.17 -10.30
N TYR A 205 -11.52 7.92 -10.05
CA TYR A 205 -11.05 7.14 -8.91
C TYR A 205 -11.47 7.75 -7.56
N THR A 206 -11.62 9.08 -7.46
CA THR A 206 -12.00 9.76 -6.21
C THR A 206 -13.49 9.73 -5.88
N LYS A 207 -14.35 9.19 -6.76
CA LYS A 207 -15.79 9.12 -6.49
C LYS A 207 -16.06 8.36 -5.19
N LYS A 208 -16.82 8.98 -4.29
CA LYS A 208 -17.11 8.47 -2.92
C LYS A 208 -17.69 7.06 -2.91
N GLU A 209 -18.48 6.73 -3.92
CA GLU A 209 -19.13 5.42 -4.10
C GLU A 209 -18.15 4.29 -4.44
N HIS A 210 -16.98 4.63 -5.00
CA HIS A 210 -16.04 3.60 -5.46
C HIS A 210 -15.31 2.96 -4.29
N PHE A 211 -14.76 3.75 -3.37
CA PHE A 211 -13.97 3.21 -2.25
C PHE A 211 -14.30 3.95 -0.95
N PRO A 212 -15.52 3.75 -0.39
CA PRO A 212 -15.94 4.45 0.81
C PRO A 212 -15.01 4.11 1.99
N GLY A 213 -14.64 5.14 2.75
CA GLY A 213 -13.76 5.00 3.93
C GLY A 213 -12.27 4.87 3.63
N PHE A 214 -11.85 4.83 2.35
CA PHE A 214 -10.44 4.81 1.98
C PHE A 214 -9.98 6.15 1.42
N ALA A 215 -8.90 6.69 1.98
CA ALA A 215 -8.33 7.97 1.56
C ALA A 215 -7.36 7.87 0.37
N ARG A 216 -6.87 6.66 0.05
CA ARG A 216 -5.88 6.41 -1.02
C ARG A 216 -6.27 7.04 -2.38
N PRO A 217 -7.53 6.98 -2.85
CA PRO A 217 -7.90 7.61 -4.11
C PRO A 217 -7.63 9.12 -4.15
N TYR A 218 -7.92 9.82 -3.06
CA TYR A 218 -7.71 11.28 -2.96
C TYR A 218 -6.22 11.63 -2.91
N VAL A 219 -5.44 10.87 -2.15
CA VAL A 219 -3.98 11.05 -2.09
C VAL A 219 -3.36 10.85 -3.46
N PHE A 220 -3.73 9.77 -4.15
CA PHE A 220 -3.21 9.49 -5.48
C PHE A 220 -3.65 10.54 -6.51
N ASN A 221 -4.90 10.99 -6.48
CA ASN A 221 -5.35 12.03 -7.40
C ASN A 221 -4.63 13.37 -7.16
N ALA A 222 -4.32 13.71 -5.91
CA ALA A 222 -3.49 14.88 -5.61
C ALA A 222 -2.06 14.73 -6.17
N GLU A 223 -1.46 13.55 -6.08
CA GLU A 223 -0.16 13.25 -6.71
C GLU A 223 -0.21 13.42 -8.25
N VAL A 224 -1.30 12.95 -8.87
CA VAL A 224 -1.56 13.07 -10.31
C VAL A 224 -1.66 14.54 -10.75
N LEU A 225 -2.45 15.34 -10.02
CA LEU A 225 -2.59 16.78 -10.29
C LEU A 225 -1.26 17.52 -10.12
N LEU A 226 -0.50 17.21 -9.08
CA LEU A 226 0.82 17.79 -8.84
C LEU A 226 1.79 17.46 -9.99
N LYS A 227 1.78 16.22 -10.47
CA LYS A 227 2.61 15.78 -11.60
C LYS A 227 2.25 16.53 -12.88
N PHE A 228 0.96 16.71 -13.15
CA PHE A 228 0.47 17.47 -14.31
C PHE A 228 0.93 18.94 -14.27
N VAL A 229 0.73 19.63 -13.14
CA VAL A 229 1.16 21.03 -12.96
C VAL A 229 2.67 21.17 -13.07
N GLY A 230 3.43 20.23 -12.49
CA GLY A 230 4.89 20.21 -12.58
C GLY A 230 5.40 20.04 -14.03
N ASN A 231 4.76 19.18 -14.82
CA ASN A 231 5.07 18.99 -16.23
C ASN A 231 4.78 20.25 -17.06
N PHE A 232 3.62 20.89 -16.82
CA PHE A 232 3.26 22.14 -17.49
C PHE A 232 4.23 23.27 -17.18
N SER A 233 4.63 23.40 -15.90
CA SER A 233 5.58 24.41 -15.46
C SER A 233 6.95 24.23 -16.13
N ARG A 234 7.43 22.99 -16.25
CA ARG A 234 8.69 22.67 -16.95
C ARG A 234 8.61 22.95 -18.45
N LEU A 235 7.50 22.63 -19.10
CA LEU A 235 7.28 22.98 -20.51
C LEU A 235 7.27 24.49 -20.72
N GLY A 236 6.61 25.25 -19.85
CA GLY A 236 6.62 26.70 -19.88
C GLY A 236 8.03 27.29 -19.77
N VAL A 237 8.86 26.75 -18.86
CA VAL A 237 10.27 27.15 -18.73
C VAL A 237 11.06 26.79 -19.99
N LEU A 238 10.90 25.58 -20.53
CA LEU A 238 11.62 25.12 -21.72
C LEU A 238 11.25 25.92 -22.97
N LEU A 239 9.96 26.24 -23.15
CA LEU A 239 9.46 27.11 -24.22
C LEU A 239 10.03 28.51 -24.10
N LYS A 240 10.07 29.08 -22.89
CA LYS A 240 10.66 30.39 -22.63
C LYS A 240 12.17 30.39 -22.89
N GLN A 241 12.87 29.33 -22.54
CA GLN A 241 14.31 29.15 -22.82
C GLN A 241 14.60 29.00 -24.32
N LYS A 242 13.76 28.24 -25.05
CA LYS A 242 13.85 28.10 -26.51
C LYS A 242 13.52 29.40 -27.24
N MET A 243 12.52 30.16 -26.78
CA MET A 243 12.24 31.50 -27.30
C MET A 243 13.42 32.45 -27.08
N LEU A 244 13.97 32.49 -25.85
CA LEU A 244 15.16 33.31 -25.56
C LEU A 244 16.37 32.90 -26.42
N LEU A 245 16.60 31.60 -26.62
CA LEU A 245 17.67 31.13 -27.51
C LEU A 245 17.41 31.51 -28.97
N GLY A 246 16.16 31.42 -29.44
CA GLY A 246 15.78 31.85 -30.78
C GLY A 246 15.96 33.35 -31.00
N GLU A 247 15.64 34.17 -30.00
CA GLU A 247 15.87 35.62 -30.00
C GLU A 247 17.38 35.96 -29.97
N LEU A 248 18.18 35.25 -29.17
CA LEU A 248 19.64 35.40 -29.14
C LEU A 248 20.31 35.00 -30.46
N LEU A 249 19.83 33.92 -31.09
CA LEU A 249 20.31 33.48 -32.41
C LEU A 249 19.90 34.47 -33.52
N ASN A 250 18.73 35.09 -33.41
CA ASN A 250 18.30 36.15 -34.34
C ASN A 250 19.06 37.46 -34.12
N HIS A 251 19.41 37.82 -32.88
CA HIS A 251 20.19 39.03 -32.59
C HIS A 251 21.67 38.94 -33.01
N HIS A 252 22.21 37.73 -33.16
CA HIS A 252 23.56 37.49 -33.72
C HIS A 252 23.55 36.95 -35.17
N GLY A 253 22.37 36.82 -35.78
CA GLY A 253 22.16 36.16 -37.08
C GLY A 253 22.55 36.96 -38.32
N GLY A 254 23.07 38.18 -38.17
CA GLY A 254 23.56 38.98 -39.29
C GLY A 254 24.88 38.48 -39.92
N LEU A 255 25.63 37.58 -39.26
CA LEU A 255 26.96 37.18 -39.72
C LEU A 255 27.14 35.70 -40.11
N TRP A 256 26.18 34.83 -39.86
CA TRP A 256 26.34 33.38 -40.10
C TRP A 256 25.50 32.80 -41.24
N VAL A 257 24.54 33.56 -41.78
CA VAL A 257 23.70 33.10 -42.92
C VAL A 257 24.51 32.95 -44.22
N ALA A 258 25.72 33.51 -44.30
CA ALA A 258 26.59 33.38 -45.46
C ALA A 258 27.48 32.10 -45.46
N ALA A 259 27.61 31.37 -44.35
CA ALA A 259 28.61 30.29 -44.25
C ALA A 259 28.08 28.89 -44.61
N THR A 260 26.77 28.64 -44.55
CA THR A 260 26.20 27.30 -44.78
C THR A 260 25.67 27.05 -46.19
N ARG A 261 25.71 28.05 -47.09
CA ARG A 261 25.36 27.86 -48.51
C ARG A 261 26.50 27.38 -49.41
N LYS A 262 27.68 27.11 -48.86
CA LYS A 262 28.87 26.66 -49.60
C LYS A 262 29.25 25.18 -49.39
N LEU A 263 28.40 24.41 -48.71
CA LEU A 263 28.66 22.99 -48.37
C LEU A 263 27.58 22.03 -48.90
N LEU A 264 26.81 22.47 -49.89
CA LEU A 264 25.75 21.66 -50.52
C LEU A 264 25.68 21.85 -52.05
N ILE A 265 26.86 21.98 -52.68
CA ILE A 265 27.10 21.66 -54.09
C ILE A 265 28.36 20.82 -54.15
#